data_AF-A0A2J6W1Y2-F1
#
_entry.id   AF-A0A2J6W1Y2-F1
#
_cell.length_a   1.000
_cell.length_b   1.000
_cell.length_c   1.000
_cell.angle_alpha   90.00
_cell.angle_beta   90.00
_cell.angle_gamma   90.00
#
_symmetry.space_group_name_H-M   'P 1'
#
loop_
_entity.id
_entity.type
_entity.pdbx_description
1 polymer ?
#
loop_
_entity_poly.entity_id
_entity_poly.type
_entity_poly.pdbx_seq_one_letter_code
_entity_poly.pdbx_strand_id
1 'polypeptide(L)'
;MSEEENMGEPISEEVQQEEYSGPLYGIKEREVYYMCLNCGYKISKTELDQYHSMICPKCGYRVFIKLRAPPTLVKPRKVDAI
;
A
#
# COMPACT_ATOMS: atom_id res chain seq x y z
N MET A 1 -30.19 -60.05 2.39
CA MET A 1 -29.09 -59.51 3.23
C MET A 1 -28.89 -58.09 2.74
N SER A 2 -29.25 -57.14 3.59
CA SER A 2 -29.42 -55.73 3.31
C SER A 2 -28.07 -55.04 3.14
N GLU A 3 -27.88 -54.31 2.05
CA GLU A 3 -26.74 -53.42 1.84
C GLU A 3 -26.95 -52.19 2.73
N GLU A 4 -26.23 -52.11 3.84
CA GLU A 4 -26.27 -50.94 4.73
C GLU A 4 -25.36 -49.85 4.15
N GLU A 5 -25.98 -48.90 3.45
CA GLU A 5 -25.34 -47.68 2.95
C GLU A 5 -24.96 -46.78 4.14
N ASN A 6 -23.67 -46.75 4.46
CA ASN A 6 -23.09 -45.89 5.49
C ASN A 6 -23.01 -44.44 4.96
N MET A 7 -24.10 -43.69 5.17
CA MET A 7 -24.16 -42.25 4.89
C MET A 7 -23.51 -41.49 6.04
N GLY A 8 -22.27 -41.03 5.83
CA GLY A 8 -21.51 -40.22 6.77
C GLY A 8 -22.20 -38.90 7.11
N GLU A 9 -22.04 -38.48 8.36
CA GLU A 9 -22.63 -37.30 9.00
C GLU A 9 -22.26 -35.99 8.28
N PRO A 10 -23.17 -35.00 8.19
CA PRO A 10 -22.82 -33.67 7.68
C PRO A 10 -21.95 -32.95 8.72
N ILE A 11 -20.66 -32.79 8.41
CA ILE A 11 -19.76 -31.89 9.12
C ILE A 11 -20.32 -30.48 8.94
N SER A 12 -20.84 -29.90 10.03
CA SER A 12 -21.24 -28.49 10.07
C SER A 12 -19.96 -27.65 10.04
N GLU A 13 -19.48 -27.35 8.82
CA GLU A 13 -18.47 -26.35 8.59
C GLU A 13 -19.08 -24.97 8.85
N GLU A 14 -19.03 -24.52 10.09
CA GLU A 14 -19.11 -23.10 10.40
C GLU A 14 -17.86 -22.43 9.81
N VAL A 15 -17.94 -22.07 8.52
CA VAL A 15 -16.93 -21.25 7.85
C VAL A 15 -16.98 -19.87 8.49
N GLN A 16 -16.19 -19.67 9.53
CA GLN A 16 -15.88 -18.35 10.06
C GLN A 16 -15.13 -17.59 8.96
N GLN A 17 -15.89 -16.79 8.21
CA GLN A 17 -15.33 -15.84 7.24
C GLN A 17 -14.61 -14.74 8.01
N GLU A 18 -13.38 -15.02 8.44
CA GLU A 18 -12.46 -13.96 8.81
C GLU A 18 -12.12 -13.19 7.52
N GLU A 19 -12.74 -12.02 7.34
CA GLU A 19 -12.37 -11.09 6.27
C GLU A 19 -10.89 -10.73 6.45
N TYR A 20 -10.03 -11.37 5.67
CA TYR A 20 -8.60 -11.11 5.61
C TYR A 20 -8.37 -9.66 5.16
N SER A 21 -8.27 -8.75 6.13
CA SER A 21 -7.94 -7.33 5.93
C SER A 21 -6.43 -7.10 5.75
N GLY A 22 -5.71 -8.11 5.28
CA GLY A 22 -4.28 -8.01 4.99
C GLY A 22 -4.01 -7.26 3.68
N PRO A 23 -2.84 -6.64 3.53
CA PRO A 23 -2.47 -5.96 2.28
C PRO A 23 -2.44 -6.97 1.13
N LEU A 24 -3.12 -6.63 0.04
CA LEU A 24 -3.09 -7.37 -1.22
C LEU A 24 -1.61 -7.67 -1.59
N TYR A 25 -1.28 -8.96 -1.72
CA TYR A 25 0.03 -9.47 -2.14
C TYR A 25 1.20 -9.26 -1.14
N GLY A 26 0.95 -8.97 0.14
CA GLY A 26 2.02 -8.81 1.14
C GLY A 26 2.90 -7.57 0.91
N ILE A 27 2.45 -6.65 0.05
CA ILE A 27 3.12 -5.38 -0.22
C ILE A 27 2.77 -4.45 0.95
N LYS A 28 3.74 -4.21 1.85
CA LYS A 28 3.56 -3.23 2.92
C LYS A 28 3.25 -1.86 2.32
N GLU A 29 2.19 -1.22 2.82
CA GLU A 29 1.88 0.16 2.48
C GLU A 29 3.08 1.04 2.86
N ARG A 30 3.60 1.78 1.89
CA ARG A 30 4.71 2.72 2.11
C ARG A 30 4.18 4.12 1.95
N GLU A 31 4.65 5.01 2.82
CA GLU A 31 4.40 6.43 2.70
C GLU A 31 5.02 6.95 1.39
N VAL A 32 4.18 7.63 0.62
CA VAL A 32 4.56 8.29 -0.63
C VAL A 32 4.63 9.79 -0.36
N TYR A 33 5.75 10.39 -0.74
CA TYR A 33 5.96 11.82 -0.63
C TYR A 33 5.99 12.46 -2.03
N TYR A 34 5.48 13.68 -2.10
CA TYR A 34 5.49 14.52 -3.27
C TYR A 34 6.30 15.79 -2.97
N MET A 35 6.93 16.37 -3.97
CA MET A 35 7.67 17.62 -3.83
C MET A 35 7.11 18.64 -4.81
N CYS A 36 6.75 19.84 -4.33
CA CYS A 36 6.35 20.93 -5.20
C CYS A 36 7.54 21.41 -6.04
N LEU A 37 7.35 21.53 -7.35
CA LEU A 37 8.43 21.94 -8.27
C LEU A 37 8.81 23.43 -8.11
N ASN A 38 7.89 24.27 -7.61
CA ASN A 38 8.10 25.71 -7.48
C ASN A 38 8.78 26.08 -6.15
N CYS A 39 8.23 25.65 -5.01
CA CYS A 39 8.75 26.00 -3.69
C CYS A 39 9.58 24.89 -3.00
N GLY A 40 9.67 23.70 -3.60
CA GLY A 40 10.38 22.56 -3.01
C GLY A 40 9.71 21.91 -1.80
N TYR A 41 8.50 22.35 -1.42
CA TYR A 41 7.80 21.83 -0.25
C TYR A 41 7.48 20.33 -0.42
N LYS A 42 7.85 19.52 0.57
CA LYS A 42 7.55 18.09 0.63
C LYS A 42 6.19 17.89 1.27
N ILE A 43 5.33 17.13 0.60
CA ILE A 43 3.94 16.88 0.98
C ILE A 43 3.72 15.38 1.03
N SER A 44 3.06 14.89 2.07
CA SER A 44 2.62 13.49 2.16
C SER A 44 1.34 13.26 1.34
N LYS A 45 1.05 12.01 0.97
CA LYS A 45 -0.21 11.69 0.29
C LYS A 45 -1.43 12.14 1.10
N THR A 46 -1.41 11.92 2.42
CA THR A 46 -2.52 12.28 3.32
C THR A 46 -2.79 13.78 3.39
N GLU A 47 -1.76 14.61 3.35
CA GLU A 47 -1.90 16.07 3.27
C GLU A 47 -2.50 16.53 1.93
N LEU A 48 -2.14 15.85 0.84
CA LEU A 48 -2.62 16.18 -0.50
C LEU A 48 -4.11 15.79 -0.67
N ASP A 49 -4.49 14.64 -0.11
CA ASP A 49 -5.86 14.10 -0.16
C ASP A 49 -6.88 14.96 0.61
N GLN A 50 -6.43 15.82 1.53
CA GLN A 50 -7.29 16.79 2.23
C GLN A 50 -7.82 17.89 1.31
N TYR A 51 -7.12 18.19 0.22
CA TYR A 51 -7.51 19.23 -0.72
C TYR A 51 -8.31 18.61 -1.87
N HIS A 52 -9.39 19.29 -2.30
CA HIS A 52 -10.20 18.84 -3.44
C HIS A 52 -9.42 18.81 -4.77
N SER A 53 -8.28 19.50 -4.83
CA SER A 53 -7.42 19.53 -6.02
C SER A 53 -5.95 19.50 -5.63
N MET A 54 -5.12 19.07 -6.58
CA MET A 54 -3.66 18.96 -6.42
C MET A 54 -3.02 20.36 -6.36
N ILE A 55 -3.10 21.01 -5.21
CA ILE A 55 -2.59 22.37 -4.97
C ILE A 55 -1.56 22.33 -3.84
N CYS A 56 -0.44 23.03 -4.04
CA CYS A 56 0.57 23.16 -3.02
C CYS A 56 0.07 24.09 -1.90
N PRO A 57 0.07 23.65 -0.62
CA PRO A 57 -0.43 24.46 0.50
C PRO A 57 0.42 25.70 0.80
N LYS A 58 1.66 25.75 0.27
CA LYS A 58 2.58 26.88 0.48
C LYS A 58 2.50 27.96 -0.60
N CYS A 59 2.38 27.57 -1.87
CA CYS A 59 2.53 28.50 -3.01
C CYS A 59 1.40 28.44 -4.04
N GLY A 60 0.41 27.55 -3.88
CA GLY A 60 -0.69 27.40 -4.83
C GLY A 60 -0.34 26.71 -6.15
N TYR A 61 0.93 26.35 -6.37
CA TYR A 61 1.38 25.65 -7.57
C TYR A 61 0.84 24.22 -7.63
N ARG A 62 0.62 23.69 -8.83
CA ARG A 62 -0.11 22.43 -9.06
C ARG A 62 0.73 21.27 -9.61
N VAL A 63 2.04 21.48 -9.79
CA VAL A 63 2.95 20.45 -10.32
C VAL A 63 3.82 19.90 -9.20
N PHE A 64 3.83 18.57 -9.08
CA PHE A 64 4.57 17.83 -8.06
C PHE A 64 5.44 16.73 -8.67
N ILE A 65 6.60 16.48 -8.05
CA ILE A 65 7.48 15.35 -8.33
C ILE A 65 7.23 14.26 -7.28
N LYS A 66 6.97 13.03 -7.72
CA LYS A 66 6.87 11.88 -6.81
C LYS A 66 8.24 11.48 -6.30
N LEU A 67 8.46 11.59 -4.99
CA LEU A 67 9.69 11.12 -4.34
C LEU A 67 9.59 9.62 -4.12
N ARG A 68 10.49 8.87 -4.75
CA ARG A 68 10.66 7.45 -4.44
C ARG A 68 11.31 7.34 -3.08
N ALA A 69 10.70 6.60 -2.17
CA ALA A 69 11.39 6.16 -0.96
C ALA A 69 12.67 5.42 -1.37
N PRO A 70 13.78 5.55 -0.62
CA PRO A 70 14.98 4.78 -0.91
C PRO A 70 14.61 3.30 -0.97
N PRO A 71 15.14 2.52 -1.94
CA PRO A 71 14.81 1.12 -2.07
C PRO A 71 15.38 0.37 -0.86
N THR A 72 14.59 0.24 0.20
CA THR A 72 14.95 -0.56 1.38
C THR A 72 15.19 -2.04 1.05
N LEU A 73 14.77 -2.49 -0.14
CA LEU A 73 15.02 -3.84 -0.67
C LEU A 73 16.43 -4.01 -1.22
N VAL A 74 17.15 -2.93 -1.54
CA VAL A 74 18.47 -3.02 -2.17
C VAL A 74 19.47 -2.30 -1.28
N LYS A 75 20.37 -3.06 -0.66
CA LYS A 75 21.52 -2.50 0.06
C LYS A 75 22.22 -1.51 -0.87
N PRO A 76 22.44 -0.24 -0.46
CA PRO A 76 23.11 0.73 -1.31
C PRO A 76 24.47 0.15 -1.73
N ARG A 77 24.69 0.05 -3.04
CA ARG A 77 25.99 -0.37 -3.57
C ARG A 77 26.97 0.75 -3.27
N LYS A 78 28.09 0.44 -2.61
CA LYS A 78 29.20 1.38 -2.49
C LYS A 78 29.77 1.54 -3.91
N VAL A 79 29.67 2.74 -4.45
CA VAL A 79 30.31 3.11 -5.70
C VAL A 79 31.39 4.10 -5.30
N ASP A 80 32.64 3.67 -5.35
CA ASP A 80 33.77 4.56 -5.12
C ASP A 80 33.94 5.41 -6.39
N ALA A 81 34.07 6.73 -6.20
CA ALA A 81 34.44 7.61 -7.30
C ALA A 81 35.88 7.29 -7.72
N ILE A 82 36.09 7.06 -9.02
CA ILE A 82 37.42 6.85 -9.63
C ILE A 82 38.11 8.21 -9.77
#